data_AF-A0A226HFH4-F1
#
_entry.id   AF-A0A226HFH4-F1
#
_cell.length_a   1.000
_cell.length_b   1.000
_cell.length_c   1.000
_cell.angle_alpha   90.00
_cell.angle_beta   90.00
_cell.angle_gamma   90.00
#
_symmetry.space_group_name_H-M   'P 1'
#
loop_
_entity.id
_entity.type
_entity.pdbx_description
1 polymer ?
#
loop_
_entity_poly.entity_id
_entity_poly.type
_entity_poly.pdbx_seq_one_letter_code
_entity_poly.pdbx_strand_id
1 'polypeptide(L)'
;MKSLKIFVLFLGCLLTVNCKDNTDQTKITSLETEVPKVEEQTKETAKQIAKEVAERFKPKDAEIVHEVIQTKVWGKKDVIIVFYASRYIDDQSTTIPFERQYVEGYFLIPDGAKNYKKVLIYKFEDDNVETIIQSVFFANADKDSERELIILTTCSHRLELLYDGTEYYNYVFDNFDMNKIPKEMTYLSDISASIYGGFEGQREDGPSKADFKTAADVKAELKKLGY
;
A
#
# COMPACT_ATOMS: atom_id res chain seq x y z
N MET A 1 -48.45 -40.22 22.63
CA MET A 1 -49.52 -39.34 22.13
C MET A 1 -49.35 -39.17 20.63
N LYS A 2 -50.26 -39.78 19.85
CA LYS A 2 -50.38 -39.65 18.38
C LYS A 2 -51.58 -38.74 18.09
N SER A 3 -51.48 -37.83 17.12
CA SER A 3 -52.59 -37.18 16.41
C SER A 3 -52.01 -36.06 15.55
N LEU A 4 -52.45 -35.72 14.33
CA LEU A 4 -53.28 -36.36 13.30
C LEU A 4 -53.20 -35.34 12.14
N LYS A 5 -52.83 -35.79 10.93
CA LYS A 5 -52.95 -34.98 9.71
C LYS A 5 -54.41 -34.98 9.28
N ILE A 6 -54.99 -33.81 9.02
CA ILE A 6 -56.22 -33.69 8.22
C ILE A 6 -56.02 -32.63 7.14
N PHE A 7 -56.23 -33.08 5.91
CA PHE A 7 -56.27 -32.36 4.66
C PHE A 7 -57.76 -32.16 4.34
N VAL A 8 -58.23 -30.94 4.08
CA VAL A 8 -59.54 -30.70 3.45
C VAL A 8 -59.37 -29.64 2.36
N LEU A 9 -59.87 -30.01 1.19
CA LEU A 9 -59.84 -29.30 -0.09
C LEU A 9 -61.21 -28.63 -0.36
N PHE A 10 -61.16 -27.48 -1.04
CA PHE A 10 -62.14 -26.86 -1.98
C PHE A 10 -63.56 -26.48 -1.56
N LEU A 11 -63.87 -25.18 -1.71
CA LEU A 11 -64.88 -24.57 -2.61
C LEU A 11 -64.73 -23.04 -2.46
N GLY A 12 -64.50 -22.23 -3.49
CA GLY A 12 -65.28 -22.11 -4.72
C GLY A 12 -66.36 -21.04 -4.53
N CYS A 13 -66.03 -19.76 -4.75
CA CYS A 13 -67.06 -18.76 -5.08
C CYS A 13 -66.44 -17.59 -5.87
N LEU A 14 -66.79 -17.54 -7.16
CA LEU A 14 -66.66 -16.36 -8.01
C LEU A 14 -67.57 -15.26 -7.47
N LEU A 15 -67.07 -14.03 -7.40
CA LEU A 15 -67.84 -12.84 -7.77
C LEU A 15 -66.92 -11.86 -8.49
N THR A 16 -67.24 -11.67 -9.77
CA THR A 16 -66.73 -10.62 -10.65
C THR A 16 -67.30 -9.27 -10.22
N VAL A 17 -66.45 -8.26 -10.10
CA VAL A 17 -66.87 -6.86 -10.22
C VAL A 17 -65.97 -6.18 -11.24
N ASN A 18 -66.61 -5.78 -12.32
CA ASN A 18 -66.13 -4.99 -13.43
C ASN A 18 -66.03 -3.53 -12.98
N CYS A 19 -64.86 -2.90 -13.07
CA CYS A 19 -64.77 -1.44 -13.07
C CYS A 19 -63.60 -0.96 -13.94
N LYS A 20 -64.02 -0.28 -15.01
CA LYS A 20 -63.32 0.49 -16.04
C LYS A 20 -61.96 1.09 -15.67
N ASP A 21 -61.09 1.01 -16.67
CA ASP A 21 -59.90 1.84 -16.86
C ASP A 21 -60.16 3.32 -16.61
N ASN A 22 -59.23 3.95 -15.89
CA ASN A 22 -58.70 5.26 -16.24
C ASN A 22 -57.30 5.41 -15.64
N THR A 23 -56.33 5.51 -16.55
CA THR A 23 -54.98 6.05 -16.38
C THR A 23 -54.94 7.24 -15.44
N ASP A 24 -54.11 7.15 -14.38
CA ASP A 24 -53.39 8.32 -13.90
C ASP A 24 -52.05 7.93 -13.30
N GLN A 25 -51.03 8.68 -13.70
CA GLN A 25 -49.61 8.40 -13.53
C GLN A 25 -49.22 8.33 -12.05
N THR A 26 -48.81 7.16 -11.59
CA THR A 26 -48.06 7.05 -10.34
C THR A 26 -46.66 7.60 -10.58
N LYS A 27 -46.43 8.84 -10.14
CA LYS A 27 -45.11 9.45 -10.04
C LYS A 27 -44.30 8.65 -9.01
N ILE A 28 -43.58 7.63 -9.48
CA ILE A 28 -42.53 6.97 -8.72
C ILE A 28 -41.41 8.00 -8.61
N THR A 29 -41.37 8.73 -7.51
CA THR A 29 -40.17 9.46 -7.10
C THR A 29 -39.14 8.40 -6.75
N SER A 30 -38.29 8.07 -7.72
CA SER A 30 -37.06 7.34 -7.48
C SER A 30 -36.26 8.12 -6.44
N LEU A 31 -36.07 7.53 -5.27
CA LEU A 31 -35.01 7.91 -4.34
C LEU A 31 -33.68 7.60 -5.04
N GLU A 32 -33.25 8.55 -5.87
CA GLU A 32 -31.91 8.57 -6.43
C GLU A 32 -30.96 8.69 -5.24
N THR A 33 -30.17 7.64 -5.07
CA THR A 33 -29.26 7.47 -3.96
C THR A 33 -28.07 8.42 -4.18
N GLU A 34 -28.12 9.65 -3.63
CA GLU A 34 -27.05 10.66 -3.68
C GLU A 34 -25.78 10.29 -2.86
N VAL A 35 -25.49 9.01 -2.67
CA VAL A 35 -24.40 8.53 -1.81
C VAL A 35 -22.99 8.56 -2.46
N PRO A 36 -22.75 8.56 -3.79
CA PRO A 36 -21.37 8.51 -4.32
C PRO A 36 -20.55 9.79 -4.14
N LYS A 37 -21.17 10.97 -4.18
CA LYS A 37 -20.45 12.24 -4.36
C LYS A 37 -19.74 12.75 -3.09
N VAL A 38 -20.29 12.45 -1.91
CA VAL A 38 -19.74 12.92 -0.63
C VAL A 38 -18.51 12.10 -0.21
N GLU A 39 -18.51 10.80 -0.50
CA GLU A 39 -17.41 9.89 -0.14
C GLU A 39 -16.15 10.16 -0.99
N GLU A 40 -16.32 10.46 -2.27
CA GLU A 40 -15.21 10.78 -3.17
C GLU A 40 -14.57 12.14 -2.80
N GLN A 41 -15.39 13.14 -2.47
CA GLN A 41 -14.92 14.46 -2.06
C GLN A 41 -14.17 14.42 -0.71
N THR A 42 -14.57 13.55 0.21
CA THR A 42 -13.85 13.36 1.49
C THR A 42 -12.52 12.63 1.31
N LYS A 43 -12.44 11.65 0.41
CA LYS A 43 -11.17 10.96 0.08
C LYS A 43 -10.16 11.90 -0.58
N GLU A 44 -10.60 12.72 -1.52
CA GLU A 44 -9.72 13.69 -2.19
C GLU A 44 -9.21 14.75 -1.19
N THR A 45 -10.07 15.22 -0.30
CA THR A 45 -9.68 16.16 0.76
C THR A 45 -8.65 15.55 1.71
N ALA A 46 -8.82 14.30 2.12
CA ALA A 46 -7.86 13.60 2.99
C ALA A 46 -6.50 13.42 2.32
N LYS A 47 -6.49 12.99 1.05
CA LYS A 47 -5.27 12.85 0.24
C LYS A 47 -4.53 14.18 0.11
N GLN A 48 -5.26 15.27 -0.14
CA GLN A 48 -4.68 16.61 -0.22
C GLN A 48 -4.07 17.05 1.11
N ILE A 49 -4.75 16.83 2.24
CA ILE A 49 -4.21 17.13 3.58
C ILE A 49 -2.94 16.31 3.85
N ALA A 50 -2.93 15.03 3.49
CA ALA A 50 -1.75 14.18 3.68
C ALA A 50 -0.55 14.68 2.87
N LYS A 51 -0.79 15.09 1.62
CA LYS A 51 0.25 15.69 0.77
C LYS A 51 0.78 17.01 1.34
N GLU A 52 -0.09 17.88 1.83
CA GLU A 52 0.32 19.14 2.49
C GLU A 52 1.16 18.88 3.75
N VAL A 53 0.82 17.84 4.52
CA VAL A 53 1.63 17.41 5.66
C VAL A 53 3.00 16.95 5.18
N ALA A 54 3.06 16.05 4.20
CA ALA A 54 4.32 15.56 3.63
C ALA A 54 5.23 16.70 3.16
N GLU A 55 4.70 17.66 2.40
CA GLU A 55 5.49 18.80 1.90
C GLU A 55 6.16 19.62 3.03
N ARG A 56 5.57 19.71 4.23
CA ARG A 56 6.20 20.39 5.38
C ARG A 56 7.43 19.68 5.93
N PHE A 57 7.54 18.36 5.73
CA PHE A 57 8.64 17.53 6.21
C PHE A 57 9.66 17.18 5.12
N LYS A 58 9.42 17.61 3.88
CA LYS A 58 10.29 17.36 2.75
C LYS A 58 11.66 18.02 2.98
N PRO A 59 12.77 17.26 2.87
CA PRO A 59 14.10 17.85 2.88
C PRO A 59 14.26 18.91 1.78
N LYS A 60 15.23 19.80 1.97
CA LYS A 60 15.56 20.79 0.95
C LYS A 60 16.00 20.06 -0.33
N ASP A 61 15.51 20.52 -1.48
CA ASP A 61 15.86 20.00 -2.80
C ASP A 61 15.44 18.54 -3.07
N ALA A 62 14.60 17.97 -2.18
CA ALA A 62 14.03 16.63 -2.34
C ALA A 62 12.67 16.65 -3.07
N GLU A 63 12.30 15.52 -3.65
CA GLU A 63 11.02 15.33 -4.36
C GLU A 63 10.21 14.17 -3.75
N ILE A 64 8.89 14.30 -3.73
CA ILE A 64 8.01 13.18 -3.35
C ILE A 64 7.89 12.25 -4.57
N VAL A 65 8.38 11.02 -4.47
CA VAL A 65 8.52 10.08 -5.60
C VAL A 65 7.54 8.91 -5.61
N HIS A 66 6.61 8.89 -4.66
CA HIS A 66 5.54 7.90 -4.59
C HIS A 66 4.26 8.58 -4.08
N GLU A 67 3.10 7.94 -4.30
CA GLU A 67 1.85 8.38 -3.68
C GLU A 67 2.04 8.51 -2.15
N VAL A 68 1.58 9.64 -1.60
CA VAL A 68 1.54 9.87 -0.15
C VAL A 68 0.39 9.04 0.42
N ILE A 69 0.71 8.09 1.29
CA ILE A 69 -0.27 7.14 1.82
C ILE A 69 -0.69 7.60 3.21
N GLN A 70 -1.96 7.96 3.39
CA GLN A 70 -2.56 8.13 4.71
C GLN A 70 -3.20 6.81 5.15
N THR A 71 -2.83 6.32 6.33
CA THR A 71 -3.27 5.01 6.82
C THR A 71 -3.55 5.00 8.32
N LYS A 72 -4.15 3.90 8.78
CA LYS A 72 -4.26 3.54 10.18
C LYS A 72 -3.40 2.30 10.42
N VAL A 73 -2.42 2.40 11.32
CA VAL A 73 -1.48 1.32 11.61
C VAL A 73 -1.16 1.26 13.11
N TRP A 74 -1.04 0.06 13.66
CA TRP A 74 -0.67 -0.23 15.07
C TRP A 74 -1.42 0.65 16.09
N GLY A 75 -2.74 0.75 15.90
CA GLY A 75 -3.64 1.52 16.78
C GLY A 75 -3.67 3.05 16.54
N LYS A 76 -2.80 3.60 15.68
CA LYS A 76 -2.76 5.04 15.36
C LYS A 76 -3.48 5.33 14.04
N LYS A 77 -4.31 6.38 14.02
CA LYS A 77 -4.95 6.91 12.81
C LYS A 77 -4.12 8.04 12.20
N ASP A 78 -4.38 8.35 10.93
CA ASP A 78 -3.80 9.48 10.21
C ASP A 78 -2.26 9.47 10.18
N VAL A 79 -1.71 8.26 10.17
CA VAL A 79 -0.28 8.04 9.95
C VAL A 79 -0.01 8.21 8.46
N ILE A 80 0.99 8.99 8.10
CA ILE A 80 1.35 9.22 6.71
C ILE A 80 2.65 8.49 6.39
N ILE A 81 2.69 7.75 5.28
CA ILE A 81 3.90 7.20 4.69
C ILE A 81 4.25 8.05 3.48
N VAL A 82 5.51 8.47 3.41
CA VAL A 82 6.03 9.33 2.34
C VAL A 82 7.45 8.92 1.98
N PHE A 83 7.79 9.09 0.70
CA PHE A 83 9.10 8.78 0.14
C PHE A 83 9.67 10.02 -0.52
N TYR A 84 10.86 10.44 -0.07
CA TYR A 84 11.57 11.59 -0.62
C TYR A 84 12.80 11.12 -1.38
N ALA A 85 12.87 11.40 -2.68
CA ALA A 85 14.11 11.25 -3.43
C ALA A 85 14.98 12.49 -3.24
N SER A 86 16.27 12.25 -2.99
CA SER A 86 17.29 13.27 -2.83
C SER A 86 18.54 12.85 -3.59
N ARG A 87 19.43 13.82 -3.80
CA ARG A 87 20.74 13.60 -4.42
C ARG A 87 21.84 14.20 -3.56
N TYR A 88 23.02 13.60 -3.59
CA TYR A 88 24.22 14.15 -2.96
C TYR A 88 25.45 13.83 -3.80
N ILE A 89 26.47 14.67 -3.67
CA ILE A 89 27.76 14.41 -4.30
C ILE A 89 28.59 13.57 -3.31
N ASP A 90 29.01 12.39 -3.73
CA ASP A 90 29.97 11.57 -2.99
C ASP A 90 31.39 12.07 -3.28
N ASP A 91 31.94 12.85 -2.35
CA ASP A 91 33.27 13.43 -2.42
C ASP A 91 34.36 12.57 -1.74
N GLN A 92 33.98 11.41 -1.19
CA GLN A 92 34.90 10.47 -0.53
C GLN A 92 35.56 9.49 -1.51
N SER A 93 35.09 9.48 -2.76
CA SER A 93 35.69 8.76 -3.89
C SER A 93 37.06 9.32 -4.27
N THR A 94 38.09 8.48 -4.27
CA THR A 94 39.49 8.86 -4.53
C THR A 94 39.81 9.19 -5.99
N THR A 95 38.83 9.15 -6.90
CA THR A 95 39.12 9.30 -8.33
C THR A 95 38.28 10.36 -9.04
N ILE A 96 36.96 10.48 -8.82
CA ILE A 96 36.10 11.58 -9.32
C ILE A 96 34.85 11.69 -8.43
N PRO A 97 34.39 12.88 -8.00
CA PRO A 97 33.10 13.04 -7.34
C PRO A 97 31.96 12.62 -8.27
N PHE A 98 31.01 11.83 -7.78
CA PHE A 98 29.83 11.45 -8.55
C PHE A 98 28.56 11.68 -7.73
N GLU A 99 27.47 11.98 -8.44
CA GLU A 99 26.17 12.21 -7.84
C GLU A 99 25.51 10.86 -7.53
N ARG A 100 25.14 10.67 -6.26
CA ARG A 100 24.34 9.54 -5.80
C ARG A 100 22.90 9.99 -5.61
N GLN A 101 21.96 9.11 -5.97
CA GLN A 101 20.54 9.28 -5.73
C GLN A 101 20.10 8.26 -4.68
N TYR A 102 19.21 8.67 -3.78
CA TYR A 102 18.60 7.79 -2.79
C TYR A 102 17.16 8.22 -2.53
N VAL A 103 16.36 7.30 -1.98
CA VAL A 103 15.01 7.56 -1.52
C VAL A 103 14.94 7.29 -0.02
N GLU A 104 14.49 8.26 0.76
CA GLU A 104 14.19 8.04 2.18
C GLU A 104 12.69 7.84 2.37
N GLY A 105 12.31 6.71 2.96
CA GLY A 105 10.94 6.46 3.42
C GLY A 105 10.76 6.96 4.84
N TYR A 106 9.63 7.60 5.13
CA TYR A 106 9.28 8.06 6.48
C TYR A 106 7.84 7.73 6.86
N PHE A 107 7.66 7.40 8.14
CA PHE A 107 6.39 7.57 8.83
C PHE A 107 6.31 8.98 9.42
N LEU A 108 5.22 9.69 9.16
CA LEU A 108 4.82 10.89 9.88
C LEU A 108 3.65 10.52 10.79
N ILE A 109 3.92 10.46 12.09
CA ILE A 109 2.98 9.99 13.11
C ILE A 109 2.39 11.20 13.84
N PRO A 110 1.07 11.39 13.87
CA PRO A 110 0.47 12.58 14.49
C PRO A 110 0.71 12.58 16.01
N ASP A 111 1.25 13.67 16.55
CA ASP A 111 1.46 13.87 18.00
C ASP A 111 0.53 14.93 18.62
N GLY A 112 -0.33 15.53 17.80
CA GLY A 112 -1.30 16.54 18.18
C GLY A 112 -2.02 17.07 16.94
N ALA A 113 -2.79 18.15 17.08
CA ALA A 113 -3.66 18.64 16.00
C ALA A 113 -2.92 19.05 14.70
N LYS A 114 -1.63 19.41 14.77
CA LYS A 114 -0.84 19.87 13.61
C LYS A 114 0.59 19.37 13.55
N ASN A 115 1.00 18.58 14.54
CA ASN A 115 2.37 18.16 14.76
C ASN A 115 2.50 16.68 14.44
N TYR A 116 3.63 16.32 13.83
CA TYR A 116 3.95 14.95 13.47
C TYR A 116 5.37 14.62 13.92
N LYS A 117 5.54 13.42 14.48
CA LYS A 117 6.85 12.82 14.70
C LYS A 117 7.26 12.11 13.42
N LYS A 118 8.49 12.38 12.98
CA LYS A 118 9.10 11.74 11.82
C LYS A 118 9.90 10.52 12.28
N VAL A 119 9.59 9.35 11.73
CA VAL A 119 10.33 8.09 11.94
C VAL A 119 10.87 7.64 10.59
N LEU A 120 12.19 7.43 10.51
CA LEU A 120 12.82 6.89 9.31
C LEU A 120 12.37 5.43 9.12
N ILE A 121 11.86 5.11 7.95
CA ILE A 121 11.60 3.71 7.58
C ILE A 121 12.92 3.11 7.12
N TYR A 122 13.50 3.69 6.07
CA TYR A 122 14.77 3.26 5.51
C TYR A 122 15.32 4.29 4.52
N LYS A 123 16.60 4.17 4.19
CA LYS A 123 17.23 4.85 3.06
C LYS A 123 17.48 3.82 1.96
N PHE A 124 16.68 3.88 0.91
CA PHE A 124 16.79 3.01 -0.26
C PHE A 124 17.80 3.63 -1.24
N GLU A 125 18.86 2.91 -1.51
CA GLU A 125 19.86 3.29 -2.50
C GLU A 125 20.47 2.04 -3.14
N ASP A 126 20.86 2.20 -4.40
CA ASP A 126 21.62 1.21 -5.15
C ASP A 126 22.68 1.96 -5.95
N ASP A 127 23.76 1.29 -6.33
CA ASP A 127 24.95 1.90 -6.88
C ASP A 127 24.66 2.54 -8.25
N ASN A 128 24.52 3.87 -8.22
CA ASN A 128 24.39 4.76 -9.37
C ASN A 128 23.15 4.51 -10.24
N VAL A 129 22.09 3.94 -9.67
CA VAL A 129 20.82 3.74 -10.36
C VAL A 129 19.67 4.28 -9.53
N GLU A 130 18.62 4.72 -10.22
CA GLU A 130 17.42 5.23 -9.57
C GLU A 130 16.63 4.08 -8.93
N THR A 131 16.40 4.20 -7.61
CA THR A 131 15.48 3.33 -6.89
C THR A 131 14.05 3.83 -7.03
N ILE A 132 13.16 2.97 -7.53
CA ILE A 132 11.74 3.24 -7.68
C ILE A 132 10.96 2.46 -6.62
N ILE A 133 10.11 3.16 -5.85
CA ILE A 133 9.15 2.51 -4.95
C ILE A 133 7.98 1.97 -5.77
N GLN A 134 7.78 0.65 -5.78
CA GLN A 134 6.74 -0.02 -6.57
C GLN A 134 5.47 -0.26 -5.77
N SER A 135 5.60 -0.69 -4.52
CA SER A 135 4.47 -1.04 -3.68
C SER A 135 4.78 -0.88 -2.21
N VAL A 136 3.74 -0.52 -1.45
CA VAL A 136 3.79 -0.36 0.00
C VAL A 136 2.55 -1.03 0.58
N PHE A 137 2.73 -2.03 1.42
CA PHE A 137 1.62 -2.80 1.97
C PHE A 137 1.97 -3.41 3.33
N PHE A 138 0.95 -3.97 3.98
CA PHE A 138 1.11 -4.65 5.26
C PHE A 138 0.73 -6.13 5.15
N ALA A 139 1.56 -7.01 5.69
CA ALA A 139 1.32 -8.45 5.80
C ALA A 139 2.03 -9.01 7.03
N ASN A 140 1.60 -10.15 7.55
CA ASN A 140 2.33 -10.85 8.62
C ASN A 140 3.61 -11.46 8.04
N ALA A 141 4.72 -11.30 8.74
CA ALA A 141 6.05 -11.71 8.32
C ALA A 141 6.93 -12.20 9.48
N ASP A 142 6.43 -12.21 10.72
CA ASP A 142 7.17 -12.64 11.92
C ASP A 142 6.37 -13.49 12.93
N LYS A 143 5.11 -13.82 12.60
CA LYS A 143 4.15 -14.63 13.39
C LYS A 143 3.55 -13.92 14.61
N ASP A 144 3.72 -12.62 14.74
CA ASP A 144 3.00 -11.84 15.74
C ASP A 144 1.55 -11.54 15.27
N SER A 145 0.77 -10.80 16.08
CA SER A 145 -0.61 -10.48 15.71
C SER A 145 -0.75 -9.25 14.81
N GLU A 146 0.27 -8.40 14.79
CA GLU A 146 0.32 -7.22 13.96
C GLU A 146 0.77 -7.62 12.54
N ARG A 147 0.91 -6.61 11.69
CA ARG A 147 1.42 -6.79 10.34
C ARG A 147 2.58 -5.86 10.15
N GLU A 148 3.59 -6.39 9.48
CA GLU A 148 4.83 -5.72 9.16
C GLU A 148 4.61 -4.83 7.94
N LEU A 149 5.34 -3.73 7.90
CA LEU A 149 5.40 -2.89 6.72
C LEU A 149 6.31 -3.56 5.69
N ILE A 150 5.82 -3.71 4.47
CA ILE A 150 6.60 -4.24 3.35
C ILE A 150 6.64 -3.22 2.24
N ILE A 151 7.86 -2.93 1.78
CA ILE A 151 8.12 -2.00 0.68
C ILE A 151 8.86 -2.76 -0.41
N LEU A 152 8.26 -2.74 -1.61
CA LEU A 152 8.85 -3.32 -2.80
C LEU A 152 9.49 -2.20 -3.62
N THR A 153 10.76 -2.34 -3.97
CA THR A 153 11.48 -1.38 -4.81
C THR A 153 12.09 -2.07 -6.01
N THR A 154 12.41 -1.28 -7.03
CA THR A 154 13.16 -1.74 -8.20
C THR A 154 14.28 -0.79 -8.55
N CYS A 155 15.36 -1.34 -9.06
CA CYS A 155 16.48 -0.60 -9.64
C CYS A 155 16.75 -1.16 -11.04
N SER A 156 16.78 -0.29 -12.05
CA SER A 156 17.09 -0.72 -13.43
C SER A 156 18.56 -0.48 -13.72
N HIS A 157 19.27 -1.56 -14.05
CA HIS A 157 20.70 -1.54 -14.33
C HIS A 157 20.95 -1.74 -15.80
N ARG A 158 21.91 -0.98 -16.31
CA ARG A 158 22.45 -1.16 -17.65
C ARG A 158 23.95 -0.95 -17.63
N LEU A 159 24.67 -2.06 -17.57
CA LEU A 159 26.13 -2.06 -17.64
C LEU A 159 26.55 -2.74 -18.93
N GLU A 160 27.17 -1.96 -19.83
CA GLU A 160 27.59 -2.42 -21.14
C GLU A 160 28.40 -3.72 -21.04
N LEU A 161 27.96 -4.75 -21.78
CA LEU A 161 28.54 -6.10 -21.85
C LEU A 161 28.44 -6.99 -20.60
N LEU A 162 27.92 -6.50 -19.46
CA LEU A 162 27.86 -7.28 -18.22
C LEU A 162 26.43 -7.71 -17.85
N TYR A 163 25.50 -6.77 -17.74
CA TYR A 163 24.09 -7.09 -17.49
C TYR A 163 23.16 -5.90 -17.79
N ASP A 164 21.94 -6.23 -18.20
CA ASP A 164 20.85 -5.29 -18.50
C ASP A 164 19.55 -5.88 -17.95
N GLY A 165 18.91 -5.18 -17.01
CA GLY A 165 17.67 -5.65 -16.39
C GLY A 165 17.27 -4.89 -15.15
N THR A 166 16.34 -5.47 -14.40
CA THR A 166 15.74 -4.88 -13.21
C THR A 166 15.98 -5.77 -12.00
N GLU A 167 16.55 -5.17 -10.95
CA GLU A 167 16.68 -5.77 -9.63
C GLU A 167 15.44 -5.43 -8.80
N TYR A 168 14.90 -6.42 -8.08
CA TYR A 168 13.69 -6.31 -7.25
C TYR A 168 14.05 -6.56 -5.79
N TYR A 169 13.80 -5.56 -4.94
CA TYR A 169 14.05 -5.66 -3.50
C TYR A 169 12.74 -5.63 -2.73
N ASN A 170 12.67 -6.46 -1.68
CA ASN A 170 11.54 -6.56 -0.77
C ASN A 170 12.03 -6.30 0.65
N TYR A 171 11.69 -5.14 1.21
CA TYR A 171 12.10 -4.74 2.55
C TYR A 171 10.96 -4.92 3.53
N VAL A 172 11.22 -5.64 4.63
CA VAL A 172 10.27 -5.90 5.70
C VAL A 172 10.69 -5.16 6.96
N PHE A 173 9.75 -4.44 7.57
CA PHE A 173 9.98 -3.66 8.77
C PHE A 173 8.97 -4.02 9.85
N ASP A 174 9.48 -4.22 11.05
CA ASP A 174 8.71 -4.57 12.24
C ASP A 174 7.80 -3.41 12.67
N ASN A 175 6.77 -3.75 13.44
CA ASN A 175 5.98 -2.78 14.18
C ASN A 175 6.81 -2.15 15.33
N PHE A 176 6.22 -1.17 16.02
CA PHE A 176 6.80 -0.62 17.24
C PHE A 176 5.74 -0.07 18.19
N ASP A 177 6.09 0.08 19.46
CA ASP A 177 5.22 0.67 20.48
C ASP A 177 4.93 2.15 20.18
N MET A 178 3.66 2.46 19.89
CA MET A 178 3.19 3.83 19.62
C MET A 178 3.33 4.78 20.81
N ASN A 179 3.57 4.28 22.03
CA ASN A 179 3.88 5.11 23.20
C ASN A 179 5.37 5.45 23.29
N LYS A 180 6.23 4.74 22.56
CA LYS A 180 7.69 4.88 22.52
C LYS A 180 8.19 4.89 21.08
N ILE A 181 7.71 5.88 20.32
CA ILE A 181 8.02 6.06 18.90
C ILE A 181 9.55 6.18 18.72
N PRO A 182 10.19 5.27 17.97
CA PRO A 182 11.63 5.29 17.72
C PRO A 182 11.99 6.37 16.68
N LYS A 183 13.29 6.58 16.44
CA LYS A 183 13.76 7.45 15.36
C LYS A 183 13.76 6.75 13.99
N GLU A 184 13.94 5.44 14.00
CA GLU A 184 14.00 4.59 12.83
C GLU A 184 13.26 3.27 13.09
N MET A 185 12.77 2.64 12.04
CA MET A 185 12.13 1.33 12.11
C MET A 185 13.16 0.21 12.22
N THR A 186 12.73 -0.89 12.83
CA THR A 186 13.50 -2.14 12.83
C THR A 186 13.37 -2.83 11.49
N TYR A 187 14.48 -2.97 10.76
CA TYR A 187 14.55 -3.74 9.52
C TYR A 187 14.72 -5.24 9.81
N LEU A 188 13.83 -6.07 9.27
CA LEU A 188 13.87 -7.53 9.40
C LEU A 188 14.67 -8.12 8.25
N SER A 189 16.00 -8.12 8.39
CA SER A 189 16.94 -8.54 7.34
C SER A 189 16.73 -9.98 6.86
N ASP A 190 16.53 -10.91 7.80
CA ASP A 190 16.42 -12.34 7.49
C ASP A 190 15.16 -12.64 6.68
N ILE A 191 14.04 -11.99 7.05
CA ILE A 191 12.78 -12.12 6.32
C ILE A 191 12.90 -11.46 4.95
N SER A 192 13.43 -10.25 4.89
CA SER A 192 13.64 -9.52 3.63
C SER A 192 14.51 -10.31 2.64
N ALA A 193 15.55 -10.99 3.13
CA ALA A 193 16.37 -11.89 2.33
C ALA A 193 15.59 -13.13 1.84
N SER A 194 14.70 -13.69 2.67
CA SER A 194 13.90 -14.88 2.31
C SER A 194 12.88 -14.62 1.20
N ILE A 195 12.44 -13.37 1.05
CA ILE A 195 11.51 -12.93 0.00
C ILE A 195 12.18 -12.00 -1.01
N TYR A 196 13.51 -12.02 -1.13
CA TYR A 196 14.23 -11.19 -2.08
C TYR A 196 13.77 -11.47 -3.51
N GLY A 197 13.45 -10.41 -4.27
CA GLY A 197 12.92 -10.57 -5.63
C GLY A 197 13.99 -10.96 -6.65
N GLY A 198 15.23 -10.53 -6.44
CA GLY A 198 16.34 -10.84 -7.35
C GLY A 198 16.22 -10.09 -8.68
N PHE A 199 16.87 -10.63 -9.71
CA PHE A 199 17.09 -9.92 -10.97
C PHE A 199 16.36 -10.54 -12.15
N GLU A 200 15.68 -9.70 -12.93
CA GLU A 200 15.07 -10.06 -14.22
C GLU A 200 15.77 -9.31 -15.35
N GLY A 201 16.38 -10.04 -16.28
CA GLY A 201 17.11 -9.43 -17.38
C GLY A 201 18.12 -10.36 -18.04
N GLN A 202 19.09 -9.77 -18.72
CA GLN A 202 20.22 -10.46 -19.34
C GLN A 202 21.48 -10.30 -18.49
N ARG A 203 22.23 -11.39 -18.35
CA ARG A 203 23.56 -11.45 -17.72
C ARG A 203 24.52 -12.19 -18.64
N GLU A 204 25.81 -12.17 -18.32
CA GLU A 204 26.85 -12.91 -19.06
C GLU A 204 26.57 -14.42 -19.15
N ASP A 205 26.01 -15.00 -18.07
CA ASP A 205 25.66 -16.42 -17.99
C ASP A 205 24.27 -16.75 -18.59
N GLY A 206 23.54 -15.74 -19.06
CA GLY A 206 22.27 -15.88 -19.76
C GLY A 206 21.13 -15.06 -19.14
N PRO A 207 19.88 -15.32 -19.58
CA PRO A 207 18.72 -14.64 -19.04
C PRO A 207 18.41 -15.10 -17.60
N SER A 208 18.08 -14.15 -16.74
CA SER A 208 17.62 -14.37 -15.37
C SER A 208 16.17 -13.93 -15.22
N LYS A 209 15.46 -14.53 -14.26
CA LYS A 209 14.10 -14.17 -13.88
C LYS A 209 14.08 -13.86 -12.39
N ALA A 210 13.44 -12.74 -12.05
CA ALA A 210 13.17 -12.39 -10.66
C ALA A 210 11.94 -13.14 -10.15
N ASP A 211 11.99 -13.49 -8.87
CA ASP A 211 10.87 -13.96 -8.08
C ASP A 211 10.21 -12.76 -7.37
N PHE A 212 9.08 -13.00 -6.70
CA PHE A 212 8.43 -12.06 -5.77
C PHE A 212 8.34 -10.58 -6.23
N LYS A 213 7.95 -10.38 -7.49
CA LYS A 213 7.95 -9.06 -8.15
C LYS A 213 6.78 -8.17 -7.75
N THR A 214 5.74 -8.75 -7.16
CA THR A 214 4.51 -8.04 -6.79
C THR A 214 4.16 -8.28 -5.34
N ALA A 215 3.33 -7.38 -4.78
CA ALA A 215 2.77 -7.55 -3.45
C ALA A 215 1.98 -8.87 -3.30
N ALA A 216 1.38 -9.39 -4.39
CA ALA A 216 0.67 -10.66 -4.37
C ALA A 216 1.64 -11.84 -4.23
N ASP A 217 2.75 -11.81 -4.97
CA ASP A 217 3.77 -12.85 -4.92
C ASP A 217 4.43 -12.90 -3.53
N VAL A 218 4.79 -11.74 -2.98
CA VAL A 218 5.35 -11.62 -1.63
C VAL A 218 4.40 -12.16 -0.57
N LYS A 219 3.11 -11.77 -0.61
CA LYS A 219 2.10 -12.28 0.33
C LYS A 219 1.90 -13.79 0.20
N ALA A 220 1.94 -14.32 -1.03
CA ALA A 220 1.83 -15.74 -1.26
C ALA A 220 3.03 -16.49 -0.66
N GLU A 221 4.23 -15.94 -0.76
CA GLU A 221 5.43 -16.54 -0.20
C GLU A 221 5.48 -16.50 1.32
N LEU A 222 5.16 -15.35 1.95
CA LEU A 222 5.08 -15.24 3.40
C LEU A 222 4.12 -16.29 4.00
N LYS A 223 2.99 -16.52 3.33
CA LYS A 223 2.05 -17.57 3.72
C LYS A 223 2.65 -18.99 3.60
N LYS A 224 3.50 -19.26 2.59
CA LYS A 224 4.20 -20.55 2.47
C LYS A 224 5.25 -20.74 3.56
N LEU A 225 5.91 -19.66 3.97
CA LEU A 225 6.87 -19.64 5.09
C LEU A 225 6.18 -19.80 6.47
N GLY A 226 4.85 -19.68 6.52
CA GLY A 226 4.04 -19.95 7.69
C GLY A 226 3.74 -18.71 8.55
N TYR A 227 3.69 -17.54 7.92
CA TYR A 227 3.21 -16.28 8.48
C TYR A 227 1.72 -16.04 8.15
#